data_AF-A0A2R5FSS1-F1
#
_entry.id   AF-A0A2R5FSS1-F1
#
_cell.length_a   1.000
_cell.length_b   1.000
_cell.length_c   1.000
_cell.angle_alpha   90.00
_cell.angle_beta   90.00
_cell.angle_gamma   90.00
#
_symmetry.space_group_name_H-M   'P 1'
#
loop_
_entity.id
_entity.type
_entity.pdbx_description
1 polymer ?
#
loop_
_entity_poly.entity_id
_entity_poly.type
_entity_poly.pdbx_seq_one_letter_code
_entity_poly.pdbx_strand_id
1 'polypeptide(L)' 'MTNKELLQIIERDAREKATVLSLHNKKLSRLPPEISQLSNLTKLFLSNNPQLSSPPPEIVEQGTQAILTYLRARLEAKG' A
#
# COMPACT_ATOMS: atom_id res chain seq x y z
N MET A 1 -2.61 -11.96 -6.92
CA MET A 1 -1.37 -11.90 -6.13
C MET A 1 -1.69 -12.32 -4.70
N THR A 2 -0.85 -13.12 -4.08
CA THR A 2 -1.01 -13.53 -2.66
C THR A 2 -0.49 -12.44 -1.73
N ASN A 3 -0.90 -12.48 -0.45
CA ASN A 3 -0.39 -11.54 0.56
C ASN A 3 1.14 -11.71 0.78
N LYS A 4 1.63 -12.95 0.68
CA LYS A 4 3.06 -13.25 0.86
C LYS A 4 3.92 -12.62 -0.25
N GLU A 5 3.47 -12.71 -1.51
CA GLU A 5 4.16 -12.06 -2.64
C GLU A 5 4.18 -10.54 -2.49
N LEU A 6 3.08 -9.95 -2.01
CA LEU A 6 3.01 -8.50 -1.78
C LEU A 6 4.00 -8.04 -0.71
N LEU A 7 4.11 -8.78 0.39
CA LEU A 7 5.07 -8.46 1.46
C LEU A 7 6.52 -8.56 0.97
N GLN A 8 6.85 -9.53 0.12
CA GLN A 8 8.20 -9.62 -0.46
C GLN A 8 8.54 -8.42 -1.34
N ILE A 9 7.58 -7.93 -2.14
CA ILE A 9 7.76 -6.72 -2.95
C ILE A 9 8.01 -5.52 -2.03
N ILE A 10 7.22 -5.37 -0.97
CA ILE A 10 7.38 -4.27 0.00
C ILE A 10 8.75 -4.33 0.67
N GLU A 11 9.18 -5.50 1.14
CA GLU A 11 10.48 -5.64 1.80
C GLU A 11 11.64 -5.29 0.86
N ARG A 12 11.56 -5.74 -0.39
CA ARG A 12 12.55 -5.39 -1.42
C ARG A 12 12.58 -3.87 -1.66
N ASP A 13 11.43 -3.29 -1.92
CA ASP A 13 11.30 -1.87 -2.25
C ASP A 13 11.71 -0.97 -1.06
N ALA A 14 11.51 -1.44 0.18
CA ALA A 14 12.01 -0.79 1.39
C ALA A 14 13.54 -0.74 1.42
N ARG A 15 14.21 -1.86 1.12
CA ARG A 15 15.68 -1.94 1.04
C ARG A 15 16.24 -1.07 -0.08
N GLU A 16 15.54 -1.00 -1.20
CA GLU A 16 15.93 -0.21 -2.37
C GLU A 16 15.53 1.27 -2.27
N LYS A 17 14.88 1.67 -1.17
CA LYS A 17 14.36 3.04 -0.96
C LYS A 17 13.49 3.50 -2.14
N ALA A 18 12.65 2.61 -2.65
CA ALA A 18 11.81 2.89 -3.80
C ALA A 18 10.90 4.10 -3.53
N THR A 19 10.85 5.01 -4.51
CA THR A 19 9.98 6.18 -4.46
C THR A 19 8.63 5.95 -5.13
N VAL A 20 8.49 4.86 -5.88
CA VAL A 20 7.30 4.49 -6.64
C VAL A 20 6.99 3.01 -6.44
N LEU A 21 5.75 2.69 -6.06
CA LEU A 21 5.25 1.32 -5.91
C LEU A 21 4.03 1.15 -6.82
N SER A 22 4.11 0.19 -7.74
CA SER A 22 3.03 -0.12 -8.66
C SER A 22 2.33 -1.42 -8.28
N LEU A 23 1.08 -1.29 -7.83
CA LEU A 23 0.19 -2.40 -7.52
C LEU A 23 -1.00 -2.46 -8.49
N HIS A 24 -0.84 -1.86 -9.67
CA HIS A 24 -1.85 -1.88 -10.73
C HIS A 24 -2.22 -3.32 -11.12
N ASN A 25 -3.53 -3.59 -11.25
CA ASN A 25 -4.07 -4.87 -11.73
C ASN A 25 -3.56 -6.09 -10.96
N LYS A 26 -3.47 -6.00 -9.63
CA LYS A 26 -3.02 -7.10 -8.77
C LYS A 26 -4.17 -7.88 -8.12
N LYS A 27 -5.42 -7.52 -8.44
CA LYS A 27 -6.66 -8.08 -7.86
C LYS A 27 -6.62 -8.03 -6.33
N LEU A 28 -6.16 -6.90 -5.80
CA LEU A 28 -6.06 -6.69 -4.36
C LEU A 28 -7.44 -6.44 -3.77
N SER A 29 -7.74 -7.10 -2.65
CA SER A 29 -8.91 -6.78 -1.83
C SER A 29 -8.60 -5.84 -0.67
N ARG A 30 -7.34 -5.82 -0.24
CA ARG A 30 -6.82 -4.95 0.83
C ARG A 30 -5.35 -4.65 0.62
N LEU A 31 -4.90 -3.52 1.14
CA LEU A 31 -3.49 -3.20 1.28
C LEU A 31 -2.95 -3.62 2.66
N PRO A 32 -1.77 -4.26 2.70
CA PRO A 32 -1.07 -4.53 3.96
C PRO A 32 -0.56 -3.22 4.57
N PRO A 33 -0.71 -3.03 5.89
CA PRO A 33 -0.24 -1.83 6.57
C PRO A 33 1.27 -1.61 6.46
N GLU A 34 2.06 -2.68 6.24
CA GLU A 34 3.52 -2.65 6.06
C GLU A 34 3.98 -1.73 4.91
N ILE A 35 3.11 -1.39 3.95
CA ILE A 35 3.40 -0.37 2.92
C ILE A 35 3.76 0.98 3.56
N SER A 36 3.21 1.31 4.75
CA SER A 36 3.52 2.56 5.46
C SER A 36 4.97 2.66 5.96
N GLN A 37 5.72 1.55 5.93
CA GLN A 37 7.14 1.51 6.29
C GLN A 37 8.05 1.96 5.14
N LEU A 38 7.52 2.07 3.91
CA LEU A 38 8.24 2.61 2.76
C LEU A 38 8.40 4.14 2.89
N SER A 39 9.35 4.57 3.71
CA SER A 39 9.56 5.98 4.07
C SER A 39 9.91 6.89 2.89
N ASN A 40 10.43 6.33 1.79
CA ASN A 40 10.78 7.07 0.58
C ASN A 40 9.65 7.08 -0.46
N LEU A 41 8.53 6.39 -0.20
CA LEU A 41 7.46 6.24 -1.18
C LEU A 41 6.73 7.57 -1.40
N THR A 42 6.72 8.01 -2.64
CA THR A 42 6.04 9.24 -3.09
C THR A 42 4.83 8.97 -3.98
N LYS A 43 4.82 7.82 -4.68
CA LYS A 43 3.76 7.45 -5.61
C LYS A 43 3.35 6.00 -5.41
N LEU A 44 2.05 5.78 -5.25
CA LEU A 44 1.42 4.46 -5.15
C LEU A 44 0.34 4.32 -6.22
N PHE A 45 0.49 3.37 -7.13
CA PHE A 45 -0.49 3.09 -8.17
C PHE A 45 -1.37 1.90 -7.79
N LEU A 46 -2.68 2.16 -7.62
CA LEU A 46 -3.68 1.15 -7.20
C LEU A 46 -4.76 0.88 -8.25
N SER A 47 -4.64 1.49 -9.44
CA SER A 47 -5.65 1.35 -10.49
C SER A 47 -5.89 -0.12 -10.86
N ASN A 48 -7.11 -0.41 -11.33
CA ASN A 48 -7.52 -1.75 -11.75
C ASN A 48 -7.47 -2.80 -10.62
N ASN A 49 -7.80 -2.41 -9.39
CA ASN A 49 -8.06 -3.33 -8.27
C ASN A 49 -9.54 -3.24 -7.84
N PRO A 50 -10.48 -3.80 -8.61
CA PRO A 50 -11.93 -3.61 -8.38
C PRO A 50 -12.45 -4.20 -7.06
N GLN A 51 -11.67 -5.05 -6.39
CA GLN A 51 -12.03 -5.68 -5.13
C GLN A 51 -11.47 -4.93 -3.91
N LEU A 52 -10.70 -3.86 -4.12
CA LEU A 52 -10.04 -3.13 -3.05
C LEU A 52 -11.07 -2.38 -2.21
N SER A 53 -11.30 -2.84 -0.99
CA SER A 53 -12.24 -2.22 -0.04
C SER A 53 -11.55 -1.54 1.14
N SER A 54 -10.23 -1.68 1.24
CA SER A 54 -9.42 -1.08 2.30
C SER A 54 -8.03 -0.72 1.75
N PRO A 55 -7.65 0.56 1.67
CA PRO A 55 -8.31 1.75 2.23
C PRO A 55 -9.68 2.05 1.59
N PRO A 56 -10.56 2.81 2.28
CA PRO A 56 -11.78 3.33 1.68
C PRO A 56 -11.49 4.16 0.43
N PRO A 57 -12.41 4.20 -0.56
CA PRO A 57 -12.22 4.96 -1.80
C PRO A 57 -11.86 6.43 -1.56
N GLU A 58 -12.45 7.07 -0.54
CA GLU A 58 -12.23 8.48 -0.23
C GLU A 58 -10.77 8.74 0.20
N ILE A 59 -10.13 7.77 0.85
CA ILE A 59 -8.71 7.83 1.22
C ILE A 59 -7.83 7.59 -0.01
N VAL A 60 -8.26 6.69 -0.90
CA VAL A 60 -7.52 6.43 -2.15
C VAL A 60 -7.51 7.67 -3.04
N GLU A 61 -8.64 8.38 -3.13
CA GLU A 61 -8.79 9.62 -3.90
C GLU A 61 -7.93 10.77 -3.36
N GLN A 62 -7.70 10.84 -2.05
CA GLN A 62 -6.80 11.83 -1.44
C GLN A 62 -5.31 11.59 -1.77
N GLY A 63 -4.97 10.44 -2.35
CA GLY A 63 -3.65 10.15 -2.89
C GLY A 63 -2.71 9.41 -1.94
N THR A 64 -1.45 9.28 -2.37
CA THR A 64 -0.48 8.36 -1.74
C THR A 64 -0.25 8.65 -0.27
N GLN A 65 -0.12 9.93 0.13
CA GLN A 65 0.15 10.25 1.54
C GLN A 65 -1.02 9.93 2.46
N ALA A 66 -2.27 10.16 2.02
CA ALA A 66 -3.45 9.79 2.80
C ALA A 66 -3.53 8.27 3.01
N ILE A 67 -3.24 7.50 1.96
CA ILE A 67 -3.17 6.04 2.03
C ILE A 67 -2.09 5.60 3.03
N LEU A 68 -0.89 6.16 2.97
CA LEU A 68 0.21 5.79 3.88
C LEU A 68 -0.12 6.11 5.33
N THR A 69 -0.73 7.28 5.59
CA THR A 69 -1.19 7.69 6.91
C THR A 69 -2.25 6.73 7.46
N TYR A 70 -3.26 6.38 6.64
CA TYR A 70 -4.28 5.41 7.02
C TYR A 70 -3.69 4.04 7.36
N LEU A 71 -2.74 3.56 6.54
CA LEU A 71 -2.08 2.28 6.76
C LEU A 71 -1.20 2.27 8.01
N ARG A 72 -0.53 3.39 8.31
CA ARG A 72 0.28 3.57 9.53
C ARG A 72 -0.58 3.46 10.79
N ALA A 73 -1.68 4.23 10.84
CA ALA A 73 -2.60 4.20 11.97
C ALA A 73 -3.16 2.77 12.22
N ARG A 74 -3.41 2.01 11.15
CA ARG A 74 -3.85 0.61 11.26
C ARG A 74 -2.77 -0.36 11.70
N LEU A 75 -1.49 -0.08 11.43
CA LEU A 75 -0.38 -0.86 11.93
C LEU A 75 -0.25 -0.68 13.44
N GLU A 76 -0.34 0.57 13.89
CA GLU A 76 -0.19 0.98 15.29
C GLU A 76 -1.35 0.48 16.16
N ALA A 77 -2.58 0.50 15.63
CA ALA A 77 -3.76 -0.02 16.33
C ALA A 77 -3.76 -1.56 16.53
N LYS A 78 -2.78 -2.28 15.98
CA LYS A 78 -2.62 -3.73 16.13
C LYS A 78 -1.55 -4.14 17.14
N GLY A 79 -0.83 -3.19 17.74
CA GLY A 79 0.10 -3.40 18.85
C GLY A 79 -0.57 -3.17 20.20
#